data_AF-A0A3B9QR16-F1
#
_entry.id   AF-A0A3B9QR16-F1
#
_cell.length_a   1.000
_cell.length_b   1.000
_cell.length_c   1.000
_cell.angle_alpha   90.00
_cell.angle_beta   90.00
_cell.angle_gamma   90.00
#
_symmetry.space_group_name_H-M   'P 1'
#
loop_
_entity.id
_entity.type
_entity.pdbx_description
1 polymer ?
#
loop_
_entity_poly.entity_id
_entity_poly.type
_entity_poly.pdbx_seq_one_letter_code
_entity_poly.pdbx_strand_id
1 'polypeptide(L)'
;MRRILCVGVVLTMGTAALGASPLALGAEALGGAVGTMVGVLLAGELGDVLVEIAGLGEYRPPIMLGFLTGGITTGASLGVMGAASLLGEPGNPSACVLGAFLGGLVALFTEPILYGLGGFEIDDPHVEAMGMTALLLAPTIGATIGYNR
;
A
#
# COMPACT_ATOMS: atom_id res chain seq x y z
N MET A 1 1.86 -2.22 -21.33
CA MET A 1 1.97 -1.78 -19.91
C MET A 1 0.93 -0.74 -19.53
N ARG A 2 0.90 0.47 -20.13
CA ARG A 2 -0.06 1.56 -19.79
C ARG A 2 -1.54 1.15 -19.80
N ARG A 3 -1.98 0.34 -20.78
CA ARG A 3 -3.37 -0.15 -20.86
C ARG A 3 -3.74 -1.16 -19.77
N ILE A 4 -2.77 -1.94 -19.27
CA ILE A 4 -2.97 -2.95 -18.23
C ILE A 4 -3.10 -2.28 -16.86
N LEU A 5 -2.30 -1.24 -16.60
CA LEU A 5 -2.38 -0.41 -15.41
C LEU A 5 -3.72 0.34 -15.33
N CYS A 6 -4.17 0.94 -16.44
CA CYS A 6 -5.49 1.57 -16.49
C CYS A 6 -6.63 0.55 -16.30
N VAL A 7 -6.54 -0.65 -16.87
CA VAL A 7 -7.55 -1.71 -16.68
C VAL A 7 -7.55 -2.25 -15.25
N GLY A 8 -6.38 -2.38 -14.62
CA GLY A 8 -6.26 -2.75 -13.20
C GLY A 8 -6.93 -1.72 -12.30
N VAL A 9 -6.61 -0.43 -12.47
CA VAL A 9 -7.22 0.68 -11.72
C VAL A 9 -8.74 0.75 -11.96
N VAL A 10 -9.19 0.58 -13.21
CA VAL A 10 -10.63 0.63 -13.56
C VAL A 10 -11.39 -0.58 -12.99
N LEU A 11 -10.81 -1.79 -13.02
CA LEU A 11 -11.42 -2.99 -12.44
C LEU A 11 -11.48 -2.92 -10.92
N THR A 12 -10.45 -2.38 -10.26
CA THR A 12 -10.45 -2.21 -8.80
C THR A 12 -11.41 -1.10 -8.35
N MET A 13 -11.48 0.01 -9.08
CA MET A 13 -12.46 1.08 -8.82
C MET A 13 -13.90 0.62 -9.08
N GLY A 14 -14.12 -0.30 -10.03
CA GLY A 14 -15.44 -0.89 -10.28
C GLY A 14 -16.03 -1.65 -9.08
N THR A 15 -15.21 -2.13 -8.14
CA THR A 15 -15.66 -2.80 -6.91
C THR A 15 -15.85 -1.87 -5.70
N ALA A 16 -15.25 -0.68 -5.73
CA ALA A 16 -15.47 0.39 -4.75
C ALA A 16 -16.69 1.27 -5.09
N ALA A 17 -17.22 1.14 -6.32
CA ALA A 17 -18.27 2.00 -6.88
C ALA A 17 -19.68 1.80 -6.28
N LEU A 18 -19.85 1.01 -5.22
CA LEU A 18 -21.15 0.84 -4.56
C LEU A 18 -21.35 1.92 -3.48
N GLY A 19 -21.52 3.17 -3.90
CA GLY A 19 -22.02 4.26 -3.05
C GLY A 19 -21.14 5.50 -2.95
N ALA A 20 -19.85 5.40 -3.28
CA ALA A 20 -18.90 6.51 -3.18
C ALA A 20 -18.94 7.45 -4.41
N SER A 21 -18.85 8.76 -4.19
CA SER A 21 -18.71 9.72 -5.28
C SER A 21 -17.34 9.59 -5.98
N PRO A 22 -17.21 9.86 -7.29
CA PRO A 22 -15.91 9.84 -7.96
C PRO A 22 -14.87 10.78 -7.35
N LEU A 23 -15.33 11.89 -6.76
CA LEU A 23 -14.48 12.83 -6.03
C LEU A 23 -13.93 12.22 -4.75
N ALA A 24 -14.77 11.51 -3.97
CA ALA A 24 -14.36 10.81 -2.77
C ALA A 24 -13.32 9.73 -3.10
N LEU A 25 -13.58 8.89 -4.10
CA LEU A 25 -12.64 7.85 -4.54
C LEU A 25 -11.29 8.43 -4.98
N GLY A 26 -11.30 9.58 -5.68
CA GLY A 26 -10.08 10.27 -6.08
C GLY A 26 -9.30 10.83 -4.88
N ALA A 27 -9.99 11.46 -3.92
CA ALA A 27 -9.38 11.99 -2.71
C ALA A 27 -8.80 10.88 -1.83
N GLU A 28 -9.53 9.78 -1.66
CA GLU A 28 -9.08 8.59 -0.93
C GLU A 28 -7.84 7.97 -1.58
N ALA A 29 -7.83 7.80 -2.90
CA ALA A 29 -6.69 7.25 -3.61
C ALA A 29 -5.44 8.14 -3.45
N LEU A 30 -5.60 9.46 -3.52
CA LEU A 30 -4.50 10.39 -3.28
C LEU A 30 -4.03 10.36 -1.81
N GLY A 31 -4.97 10.42 -0.88
CA GLY A 31 -4.70 10.38 0.56
C GLY A 31 -4.00 9.10 0.96
N GLY A 32 -4.50 7.94 0.52
CA GLY A 32 -3.92 6.63 0.76
C GLY A 32 -2.53 6.49 0.14
N ALA A 33 -2.30 6.98 -1.08
CA ALA A 33 -0.98 6.93 -1.71
C ALA A 33 0.05 7.76 -0.93
N VAL A 34 -0.31 9.00 -0.55
CA VAL A 34 0.55 9.88 0.26
C VAL A 34 0.79 9.28 1.64
N GLY A 35 -0.27 8.79 2.29
CA GLY A 35 -0.21 8.16 3.60
C GLY A 35 0.68 6.92 3.58
N THR A 36 0.58 6.08 2.54
CA THR A 36 1.44 4.90 2.35
C THR A 36 2.90 5.31 2.22
N MET A 37 3.21 6.31 1.40
CA MET A 37 4.59 6.81 1.24
C MET A 37 5.18 7.29 2.55
N VAL A 38 4.44 8.11 3.32
CA VAL A 38 4.86 8.58 4.64
C VAL A 38 5.04 7.41 5.61
N GLY A 39 4.09 6.47 5.63
CA GLY A 39 4.11 5.30 6.49
C GLY A 39 5.32 4.39 6.23
N VAL A 40 5.68 4.19 4.96
CA VAL A 40 6.86 3.40 4.55
C VAL A 40 8.15 4.06 5.02
N LEU A 41 8.30 5.38 4.77
CA LEU A 41 9.50 6.12 5.15
C LEU A 41 9.71 6.08 6.68
N LEU A 42 8.67 6.41 7.45
CA LEU A 42 8.74 6.41 8.91
C LEU A 42 8.96 5.00 9.47
N ALA A 43 8.29 3.99 8.93
CA ALA A 43 8.46 2.62 9.40
C ALA A 43 9.84 2.05 9.07
N GLY A 44 10.41 2.40 7.91
CA GLY A 44 11.77 2.05 7.55
C GLY A 44 12.79 2.63 8.53
N GLU A 45 12.70 3.94 8.80
CA GLU A 45 13.58 4.60 9.77
C GLU A 45 13.43 4.02 11.18
N LEU A 46 12.20 3.81 11.65
CA LEU A 46 11.96 3.23 12.98
C LEU A 46 12.47 1.79 13.09
N GLY A 47 12.30 0.99 12.03
CA GLY A 47 12.81 -0.38 11.96
C GLY A 47 14.34 -0.41 12.03
N ASP A 48 15.00 0.44 11.26
CA ASP A 48 16.47 0.52 11.26
C ASP A 48 17.02 0.99 12.61
N VAL A 49 16.41 2.01 13.21
CA VAL A 49 16.77 2.50 14.55
C VAL A 49 16.58 1.39 15.61
N LEU A 50 15.50 0.62 15.53
CA LEU A 50 15.28 -0.51 16.45
C LEU A 50 16.37 -1.57 16.29
N VAL A 51 16.69 -1.94 15.04
CA VAL A 51 17.72 -2.93 14.74
C VAL A 51 19.08 -2.49 15.30
N GLU A 52 19.43 -1.22 15.13
CA GLU A 52 20.70 -0.65 15.59
C GLU A 52 20.77 -0.62 17.13
N ILE A 53 19.75 -0.07 17.79
CA ILE A 53 19.73 0.07 19.26
C ILE A 53 19.67 -1.29 19.96
N ALA A 54 18.91 -2.24 19.41
CA ALA A 54 18.75 -3.56 20.00
C ALA A 54 19.88 -4.53 19.63
N GLY A 55 20.79 -4.15 18.73
CA GLY A 55 21.86 -5.02 18.24
C GLY A 55 21.36 -6.24 17.46
N LEU A 56 20.16 -6.17 16.89
CA LEU A 56 19.46 -7.29 16.22
C LEU A 56 19.79 -7.36 14.73
N GLY A 57 21.04 -7.12 14.35
CA GLY A 57 21.47 -7.04 12.95
C GLY A 57 21.12 -8.29 12.14
N GLU A 58 21.21 -9.47 12.75
CA GLU A 58 20.85 -10.76 12.14
C GLU A 58 19.34 -10.91 11.86
N TYR A 59 18.49 -10.18 12.59
CA TYR A 59 17.03 -10.17 12.41
C TYR A 59 16.55 -8.94 11.63
N ARG A 60 17.45 -8.18 11.00
CA ARG A 60 17.06 -6.99 10.23
C ARG A 60 15.98 -7.30 9.19
N PRO A 61 16.09 -8.33 8.32
CA PRO A 61 15.06 -8.57 7.31
C PRO A 61 13.65 -8.80 7.88
N PRO A 62 13.41 -9.70 8.85
CA PRO A 62 12.07 -9.88 9.41
C PRO A 62 11.57 -8.68 10.21
N ILE A 63 12.46 -7.94 10.89
CA ILE A 63 12.08 -6.70 11.59
C ILE A 63 11.62 -5.65 10.59
N MET A 64 12.41 -5.41 9.54
CA MET A 64 12.07 -4.45 8.49
C MET A 64 10.78 -4.84 7.78
N LEU A 65 10.58 -6.12 7.47
CA LEU A 65 9.33 -6.60 6.88
C LEU A 65 8.13 -6.31 7.79
N GLY A 66 8.24 -6.55 9.10
CA GLY A 66 7.18 -6.26 10.07
C GLY A 66 6.86 -4.76 10.16
N PHE A 67 7.89 -3.92 10.26
CA PHE A 67 7.74 -2.47 10.28
C PHE A 67 7.12 -1.94 8.99
N LEU A 68 7.66 -2.32 7.83
CA LEU A 68 7.13 -1.90 6.54
C LEU A 68 5.68 -2.35 6.34
N THR A 69 5.33 -3.57 6.74
CA THR A 69 3.93 -4.04 6.71
C THR A 69 3.02 -3.15 7.57
N GLY A 70 3.45 -2.83 8.79
CA GLY A 70 2.73 -1.93 9.69
C GLY A 70 2.61 -0.50 9.13
N GLY A 71 3.71 0.03 8.60
CA GLY A 71 3.80 1.38 8.01
C GLY A 71 2.92 1.53 6.78
N ILE A 72 2.98 0.58 5.84
CA ILE A 72 2.14 0.55 4.64
C ILE A 72 0.66 0.50 5.04
N THR A 73 0.31 -0.45 5.92
CA THR A 73 -1.07 -0.66 6.34
C THR A 73 -1.63 0.59 7.02
N THR A 74 -0.90 1.11 8.01
CA THR A 74 -1.33 2.28 8.81
C THR A 74 -1.38 3.53 7.94
N GLY A 75 -0.34 3.75 7.13
CA GLY A 75 -0.24 4.90 6.22
C GLY A 75 -1.38 4.95 5.22
N ALA A 76 -1.62 3.85 4.49
CA ALA A 76 -2.71 3.76 3.52
C ALA A 76 -4.08 4.00 4.18
N SER A 77 -4.31 3.33 5.31
CA SER A 77 -5.58 3.40 6.03
C SER A 77 -5.88 4.81 6.53
N LEU A 78 -4.91 5.44 7.22
CA LEU A 78 -5.06 6.80 7.73
C LEU A 78 -5.18 7.83 6.59
N GLY A 79 -4.47 7.61 5.49
CA GLY A 79 -4.56 8.46 4.30
C GLY A 79 -5.96 8.44 3.68
N VAL A 80 -6.54 7.25 3.48
CA VAL A 80 -7.91 7.07 2.96
C VAL A 80 -8.93 7.65 3.93
N MET A 81 -8.88 7.27 5.21
CA MET A 81 -9.82 7.75 6.22
C MET A 81 -9.75 9.27 6.41
N GLY A 82 -8.55 9.83 6.41
CA GLY A 82 -8.33 11.27 6.52
C GLY A 82 -8.91 12.03 5.34
N ALA A 83 -8.65 11.55 4.11
CA ALA A 83 -9.20 12.17 2.90
C ALA A 83 -10.73 12.09 2.84
N ALA A 84 -11.32 10.94 3.17
CA ALA A 84 -12.77 10.79 3.24
C ALA A 84 -13.40 11.67 4.32
N SER A 85 -12.76 11.76 5.50
CA SER A 85 -13.23 12.62 6.59
C SER A 85 -13.24 14.10 6.22
N LEU A 86 -12.30 14.57 5.38
CA LEU A 86 -12.29 15.95 4.89
C LEU A 86 -13.48 16.26 3.98
N LEU A 87 -14.05 15.24 3.34
CA LEU A 87 -15.23 15.34 2.49
C LEU A 87 -16.54 15.02 3.24
N GLY A 88 -16.45 14.63 4.52
CA GLY A 88 -17.61 14.24 5.32
C GLY A 88 -18.22 12.90 4.91
N GLU A 89 -17.47 12.05 4.21
CA GLU A 89 -17.94 10.75 3.72
C GLU A 89 -17.82 9.70 4.83
N PRO A 90 -18.92 9.04 5.22
CA PRO A 90 -18.86 7.93 6.17
C PRO A 90 -18.32 6.67 5.48
N GLY A 91 -17.55 5.86 6.20
CA GLY A 91 -17.07 4.58 5.70
C GLY A 91 -16.73 3.61 6.83
N ASN A 92 -16.15 2.48 6.45
CA ASN A 92 -15.85 1.36 7.34
C ASN A 92 -14.34 1.30 7.68
N PRO A 93 -13.91 1.78 8.87
CA PRO A 93 -12.50 1.81 9.24
C PRO A 93 -11.88 0.42 9.32
N SER A 94 -12.65 -0.57 9.80
CA SER A 94 -12.14 -1.94 10.01
C SER A 94 -11.85 -2.65 8.69
N ALA A 95 -12.76 -2.53 7.72
CA ALA A 95 -12.57 -3.07 6.38
C ALA A 95 -11.50 -2.29 5.60
N CYS A 96 -11.38 -0.98 5.82
CA CYS A 96 -10.29 -0.16 5.29
C CYS A 96 -8.92 -0.70 5.74
N VAL A 97 -8.71 -0.91 7.04
CA VAL A 97 -7.45 -1.44 7.58
C VAL A 97 -7.17 -2.85 7.05
N LEU A 98 -8.18 -3.72 7.02
CA LEU A 98 -8.01 -5.07 6.48
C LEU A 98 -7.65 -5.04 4.98
N GLY A 99 -8.30 -4.17 4.21
CA GLY A 99 -8.01 -3.98 2.79
C GLY A 99 -6.61 -3.44 2.56
N ALA A 100 -6.18 -2.45 3.34
CA ALA A 100 -4.83 -1.90 3.32
C ALA A 100 -3.78 -2.98 3.61
N PHE A 101 -4.03 -3.82 4.62
CA PHE A 101 -3.14 -4.91 5.01
C PHE A 101 -3.00 -5.94 3.88
N LEU A 102 -4.11 -6.41 3.32
CA LEU A 102 -4.08 -7.39 2.23
C LEU A 102 -3.41 -6.82 0.97
N GLY A 103 -3.69 -5.56 0.63
CA GLY A 103 -3.03 -4.88 -0.49
C GLY A 103 -1.53 -4.66 -0.23
N GLY A 104 -1.14 -4.34 1.01
CA GLY A 104 0.24 -4.19 1.43
C GLY A 104 1.03 -5.49 1.37
N LEU A 105 0.42 -6.62 1.75
CA LEU A 105 1.03 -7.94 1.57
C LEU A 105 1.28 -8.24 0.09
N VAL A 106 0.28 -8.03 -0.77
CA VAL A 106 0.45 -8.23 -2.22
C VAL A 106 1.60 -7.39 -2.76
N ALA A 107 1.69 -6.12 -2.34
CA ALA A 107 2.77 -5.24 -2.75
C ALA A 107 4.15 -5.72 -2.30
N LEU A 108 4.32 -6.04 -1.01
CA LEU A 108 5.59 -6.48 -0.44
C LEU A 108 6.14 -7.75 -1.11
N PHE A 109 5.26 -8.63 -1.57
CA PHE A 109 5.65 -9.86 -2.26
C PHE A 109 5.72 -9.73 -3.79
N THR A 110 5.37 -8.57 -4.37
CA THR A 110 5.38 -8.40 -5.83
C THR A 110 6.78 -8.58 -6.41
N GLU A 111 7.80 -7.88 -5.90
CA GLU A 111 9.17 -8.03 -6.41
C GLU A 111 9.78 -9.42 -6.15
N PRO A 112 9.72 -9.98 -4.91
CA PRO A 112 10.23 -11.33 -4.66
C PRO A 112 9.64 -12.40 -5.59
N ILE A 113 8.34 -12.30 -5.89
CA ILE A 113 7.69 -13.23 -6.82
C ILE A 113 8.20 -13.04 -8.24
N LEU A 114 8.32 -11.79 -8.71
CA LEU A 114 8.79 -11.50 -10.06
C LEU A 114 10.22 -11.98 -10.29
N TYR A 115 11.13 -11.76 -9.33
CA TYR A 115 12.49 -12.31 -9.39
C TYR A 115 12.49 -13.85 -9.32
N GLY A 116 11.63 -14.45 -8.50
CA GLY A 116 11.50 -15.91 -8.39
C GLY A 116 11.00 -16.61 -9.66
N LEU A 117 10.34 -15.91 -10.57
CA LEU A 117 9.86 -16.47 -11.85
C LEU A 117 10.96 -16.61 -12.91
N GLY A 118 12.20 -16.18 -12.63
CA GLY A 118 13.38 -16.42 -13.48
C GLY A 118 13.40 -15.66 -14.81
N GLY A 119 12.47 -14.74 -15.03
CA GLY A 119 12.37 -13.92 -16.24
C GLY A 119 13.05 -12.56 -16.15
N PHE A 120 13.58 -12.20 -14.98
CA PHE A 120 14.16 -10.88 -14.70
C PHE A 120 15.46 -11.04 -13.90
N GLU A 121 16.43 -10.18 -14.19
CA GLU A 121 17.67 -10.11 -13.42
C GLU A 121 17.42 -9.38 -12.10
N ILE A 122 18.20 -9.70 -11.07
CA ILE A 122 18.23 -8.91 -9.83
C ILE A 122 18.66 -7.49 -10.21
N ASP A 123 17.97 -6.49 -9.68
CA ASP A 123 18.15 -5.06 -10.01
C ASP A 123 17.62 -4.62 -11.39
N ASP A 124 16.71 -5.40 -12.01
CA ASP A 124 15.98 -4.92 -13.19
C ASP A 124 15.11 -3.69 -12.81
N PRO A 125 15.38 -2.51 -13.40
CA PRO A 125 14.69 -1.26 -13.06
C PRO A 125 13.19 -1.30 -13.36
N HIS A 126 12.73 -2.21 -14.23
CA HIS A 126 11.31 -2.40 -14.49
C HIS A 126 10.61 -3.14 -13.35
N VAL A 127 11.28 -4.13 -12.75
CA VAL A 127 10.74 -4.87 -11.60
C VAL A 127 10.68 -3.97 -10.37
N GLU A 128 11.73 -3.19 -10.13
CA GLU A 128 11.77 -2.20 -9.05
C GLU A 128 10.66 -1.14 -9.24
N ALA A 129 10.51 -0.57 -10.43
CA ALA A 129 9.44 0.38 -10.71
C ALA A 129 8.04 -0.24 -10.51
N MET A 130 7.85 -1.51 -10.88
CA MET A 130 6.61 -2.24 -10.64
C MET A 130 6.35 -2.48 -9.16
N GLY A 131 7.37 -2.88 -8.40
CA GLY A 131 7.26 -3.08 -6.95
C GLY A 131 6.95 -1.79 -6.21
N MET A 132 7.66 -0.70 -6.52
CA MET A 132 7.36 0.63 -5.97
C MET A 132 5.94 1.10 -6.32
N THR A 133 5.48 0.83 -7.54
CA THR A 133 4.10 1.14 -7.94
C THR A 133 3.09 0.29 -7.18
N ALA A 134 3.36 -1.01 -7.01
CA ALA A 134 2.51 -1.91 -6.24
C ALA A 134 2.43 -1.50 -4.77
N LEU A 135 3.56 -1.11 -4.18
CA LEU A 135 3.69 -0.61 -2.81
C LEU A 135 2.83 0.62 -2.56
N LEU A 136 2.76 1.53 -3.54
CA LEU A 136 1.93 2.72 -3.43
C LEU A 136 0.43 2.42 -3.64
N LEU A 137 0.11 1.62 -4.66
CA LEU A 137 -1.26 1.49 -5.17
C LEU A 137 -2.05 0.36 -4.55
N ALA A 138 -1.48 -0.84 -4.39
CA ALA A 138 -2.22 -2.00 -3.88
C ALA A 138 -2.81 -1.79 -2.48
N PRO A 139 -2.07 -1.32 -1.46
CA PRO A 139 -2.64 -1.06 -0.14
C PRO A 139 -3.68 0.07 -0.18
N THR A 140 -3.42 1.14 -0.94
CA THR A 140 -4.36 2.25 -1.14
C THR A 140 -5.68 1.78 -1.76
N ILE A 141 -5.61 0.98 -2.81
CA ILE A 141 -6.78 0.40 -3.48
C ILE A 141 -7.54 -0.51 -2.52
N GLY A 142 -6.84 -1.38 -1.80
CA GLY A 142 -7.44 -2.24 -0.80
C GLY A 142 -8.15 -1.43 0.30
N ALA A 143 -7.51 -0.38 0.80
CA ALA A 143 -8.05 0.53 1.79
C ALA A 143 -9.31 1.25 1.28
N THR A 144 -9.27 1.82 0.08
CA THR A 144 -10.42 2.48 -0.56
C THR A 144 -11.59 1.52 -0.78
N ILE A 145 -11.34 0.31 -1.30
CA ILE A 145 -12.41 -0.70 -1.47
C ILE A 145 -12.98 -1.10 -0.12
N GLY A 146 -12.14 -1.30 0.89
CA GLY A 146 -12.56 -1.67 2.24
C GLY A 146 -13.36 -0.56 2.92
N TYR A 147 -12.96 0.69 2.76
CA TYR A 147 -13.62 1.83 3.38
C TYR A 147 -15.04 2.06 2.83
N ASN A 148 -15.24 1.80 1.54
CA ASN A 148 -16.51 1.99 0.84
C ASN A 148 -17.40 0.73 0.82
N ARG A 149 -17.19 -0.22 1.75
CA ARG A 149 -18.02 -1.43 1.95
C ARG A 149 -18.60 -1.51 3.35
#